data_AF-A0A4C2A9X3-F1
#
_entry.id   AF-A0A4C2A9X3-F1
#
_cell.length_a   1.000
_cell.length_b   1.000
_cell.length_c   1.000
_cell.angle_alpha   90.00
_cell.angle_beta   90.00
_cell.angle_gamma   90.00
#
_symmetry.space_group_name_H-M   'P 1'
#
loop_
_entity.id
_entity.type
_entity.pdbx_description
1 polymer ?
#
loop_
_entity_poly.entity_id
_entity_poly.type
_entity_poly.pdbx_seq_one_letter_code
_entity_poly.pdbx_strand_id
1 'polypeptide(L)'
;MAKALTGKTTQIVLNLLEGLEHKGHCVTMDNFYNSPALARYLKCRGFDCLGTVRLTRKNIPEDVKEMKKNCEKGTIIARHSGDVMVLAWKDAKIVSMISTFHDNSTYTGTRAGEECEKPICVKDYNTTIGGIDLKDQKLSMYPMERKRI
;
A
#
# COMPACT_ATOMS: atom_id res chain seq x y z
N MET A 1 17.61 0.07 -19.17
CA MET A 1 16.53 -0.08 -20.18
C MET A 1 15.23 -0.46 -19.47
N ALA A 2 14.46 0.52 -19.01
CA ALA A 2 13.20 0.27 -18.31
C ALA A 2 12.14 -0.16 -19.34
N LYS A 3 11.65 -1.39 -19.23
CA LYS A 3 10.44 -1.82 -19.93
C LYS A 3 9.34 -0.83 -19.54
N ALA A 4 8.78 -0.11 -20.50
CA ALA A 4 7.78 0.92 -20.23
C ALA A 4 6.68 0.34 -19.32
N LEU A 5 6.43 0.98 -18.16
CA LEU A 5 5.26 0.65 -17.35
C LEU A 5 4.01 1.10 -18.13
N THR A 6 3.45 0.19 -18.92
CA THR A 6 2.35 0.46 -19.86
C THR A 6 0.96 0.22 -19.27
N GLY A 7 0.84 0.09 -17.95
CA GLY A 7 -0.46 -0.10 -17.30
C GLY A 7 -1.25 1.22 -17.22
N LYS A 8 -2.53 1.20 -17.60
CA LYS A 8 -3.43 2.36 -17.47
C LYS A 8 -3.43 2.93 -16.04
N THR A 9 -3.46 2.07 -15.03
CA THR A 9 -3.41 2.48 -13.62
C THR A 9 -2.10 3.16 -13.25
N THR A 10 -0.98 2.70 -13.81
CA THR A 10 0.31 3.36 -13.64
C THR A 10 0.31 4.74 -14.27
N GLN A 11 -0.17 4.89 -15.51
CA GLN A 11 -0.20 6.18 -16.17
C GLN A 11 -1.02 7.21 -15.39
N ILE A 12 -2.15 6.80 -14.82
CA ILE A 12 -2.95 7.67 -13.94
C ILE A 12 -2.10 8.19 -12.77
N VAL A 13 -1.40 7.29 -12.05
CA VAL A 13 -0.55 7.68 -10.93
C VAL A 13 0.56 8.62 -11.38
N LEU A 14 1.23 8.32 -12.49
CA LEU A 14 2.34 9.14 -12.98
C LEU A 14 1.90 10.54 -13.42
N ASN A 15 0.74 10.65 -14.07
CA ASN A 15 0.18 11.93 -14.47
C ASN A 15 -0.23 12.77 -13.26
N LEU A 16 -0.79 12.15 -12.21
CA LEU A 16 -1.17 12.84 -10.98
C LEU A 16 0.04 13.35 -10.18
N LEU A 17 1.21 12.72 -10.35
CA LEU A 17 2.44 13.04 -9.63
C LEU A 17 3.40 13.94 -10.44
N GLU A 18 3.03 14.30 -11.67
CA GLU A 18 3.88 15.10 -12.55
C GLU A 18 4.24 16.45 -11.91
N GLY A 19 5.54 16.76 -11.87
CA GLY A 19 6.08 18.00 -11.30
C GLY A 19 6.29 17.96 -9.78
N LEU A 20 6.04 16.83 -9.13
CA LEU A 20 6.23 16.64 -7.68
C LEU A 20 7.50 15.83 -7.35
N GLU A 21 8.31 15.48 -8.36
CA GLU A 21 9.48 14.62 -8.22
C GLU A 21 10.55 15.25 -7.32
N HIS A 22 11.26 14.41 -6.56
CA HIS A 22 12.42 14.81 -5.74
C HIS A 22 12.13 15.89 -4.67
N LYS A 23 10.87 16.04 -4.25
CA LYS A 23 10.44 16.98 -3.20
C LYS A 23 10.24 16.33 -1.83
N GLY A 24 10.65 15.08 -1.65
CA GLY A 24 10.48 14.34 -0.39
C GLY A 24 9.04 13.88 -0.12
N HIS A 25 8.22 13.76 -1.16
CA HIS A 25 6.84 13.30 -1.02
C HIS A 25 6.75 11.77 -0.93
N CYS A 26 5.86 11.30 -0.04
CA CYS A 26 5.47 9.90 0.07
C CYS A 26 4.04 9.71 -0.45
N VAL A 27 3.89 8.80 -1.42
CA VAL A 27 2.61 8.52 -2.07
C VAL A 27 1.93 7.34 -1.39
N THR A 28 0.78 7.58 -0.76
CA THR A 28 -0.06 6.51 -0.22
C THR A 28 -1.09 6.09 -1.27
N MET A 29 -1.15 4.79 -1.57
CA MET A 29 -2.00 4.26 -2.64
C MET A 29 -2.81 3.05 -2.18
N ASP A 30 -4.00 2.88 -2.76
CA ASP A 30 -4.77 1.65 -2.62
C ASP A 30 -4.25 0.53 -3.56
N ASN A 31 -4.62 -0.71 -3.25
CA ASN A 31 -4.26 -1.95 -3.94
C ASN A 31 -4.54 -1.93 -5.46
N PHE A 32 -5.50 -1.12 -5.92
CA PHE A 32 -5.83 -1.01 -7.33
C PHE A 32 -4.72 -0.33 -8.14
N TYR A 33 -3.97 0.59 -7.53
CA TYR A 33 -2.90 1.33 -8.19
C TYR A 33 -1.53 0.70 -7.94
N ASN A 34 -1.34 0.07 -6.78
CA ASN A 34 -0.05 -0.47 -6.36
C ASN A 34 0.42 -1.70 -7.16
N SER A 35 1.74 -1.71 -7.43
CA SER A 35 2.47 -2.87 -7.92
C SER A 35 3.97 -2.76 -7.62
N PRO A 36 4.71 -3.88 -7.50
CA PRO A 36 6.16 -3.86 -7.30
C PRO A 36 6.94 -3.08 -8.35
N ALA A 37 6.54 -3.18 -9.62
CA ALA A 37 7.17 -2.45 -10.71
C ALA A 37 6.94 -0.92 -10.57
N LEU A 38 5.74 -0.50 -10.18
CA LEU A 38 5.43 0.92 -9.98
C LEU A 38 6.18 1.48 -8.79
N ALA A 39 6.21 0.76 -7.66
CA ALA A 39 6.96 1.18 -6.47
C ALA A 39 8.43 1.42 -6.78
N ARG A 40 9.08 0.51 -7.52
CA ARG A 40 10.46 0.70 -7.98
C ARG A 40 10.61 1.94 -8.85
N TYR A 41 9.70 2.13 -9.81
CA TYR A 41 9.75 3.25 -10.73
C TYR A 41 9.56 4.60 -10.00
N LEU A 42 8.62 4.67 -9.06
CA LEU A 42 8.42 5.85 -8.21
C LEU A 42 9.66 6.18 -7.38
N LYS A 43 10.31 5.16 -6.79
CA LYS A 43 11.56 5.34 -6.06
C LYS A 43 12.66 5.94 -6.94
N CYS A 44 12.81 5.46 -8.17
CA CYS A 44 13.74 6.04 -9.15
C CYS A 44 13.41 7.50 -9.53
N ARG A 45 12.15 7.92 -9.41
CA ARG A 45 11.69 9.30 -9.65
C ARG A 45 11.71 10.18 -8.39
N GLY A 46 12.31 9.70 -7.30
CA GLY A 46 12.43 10.47 -6.06
C GLY A 46 11.16 10.54 -5.23
N PHE A 47 10.26 9.56 -5.38
CA PHE A 47 9.10 9.39 -4.51
C PHE A 47 9.27 8.18 -3.61
N ASP A 48 8.85 8.33 -2.36
CA ASP A 48 8.51 7.18 -1.53
C ASP A 48 7.06 6.79 -1.76
N CYS A 49 6.73 5.55 -1.42
CA CYS A 49 5.37 5.06 -1.50
C CYS A 49 5.06 4.00 -0.44
N LEU A 50 3.79 3.96 -0.07
CA LEU A 50 3.20 3.03 0.88
C LEU A 50 1.81 2.64 0.40
N GLY A 51 1.41 1.39 0.64
CA GLY A 51 0.02 1.04 0.44
C GLY A 51 -0.26 -0.44 0.51
N THR A 52 -1.53 -0.78 0.32
CA THR A 52 -1.92 -2.19 0.13
C THR A 52 -1.57 -2.64 -1.28
N VAL A 53 -1.32 -3.93 -1.49
CA VAL A 53 -1.03 -4.50 -2.81
C VAL A 53 -1.82 -5.78 -3.04
N ARG A 54 -2.34 -5.99 -4.26
CA ARG A 54 -2.97 -7.27 -4.61
C ARG A 54 -1.91 -8.34 -4.82
N LEU A 55 -2.02 -9.47 -4.13
CA LEU A 55 -1.10 -10.61 -4.26
C LEU A 55 -1.12 -11.26 -5.66
N THR A 56 -2.16 -10.99 -6.46
CA THR A 56 -2.26 -11.43 -7.86
C THR A 56 -1.43 -10.57 -8.83
N ARG A 57 -0.78 -9.50 -8.37
CA ARG A 57 0.10 -8.67 -9.21
C ARG A 57 1.35 -9.46 -9.62
N LYS A 58 1.91 -9.07 -10.76
CA LYS A 58 3.20 -9.60 -11.21
C LYS A 58 4.31 -9.16 -10.25
N ASN A 59 5.33 -10.01 -10.12
CA ASN A 59 6.53 -9.78 -9.30
C ASN A 59 6.25 -9.71 -7.79
N ILE A 60 5.14 -10.30 -7.33
CA ILE A 60 4.95 -10.60 -5.91
C ILE A 60 5.73 -11.88 -5.58
N PRO A 61 6.53 -11.93 -4.51
CA PRO A 61 7.23 -13.13 -4.07
C PRO A 61 6.28 -14.29 -3.79
N GLU A 62 6.65 -15.50 -4.20
CA GLU A 62 5.72 -16.64 -4.18
C GLU A 62 5.34 -17.04 -2.75
N ASP A 63 6.27 -16.98 -1.80
CA ASP A 63 6.01 -17.26 -0.38
C ASP A 63 5.04 -16.26 0.27
N VAL A 64 5.12 -14.98 -0.10
CA VAL A 64 4.16 -13.95 0.32
C VAL A 64 2.78 -14.24 -0.30
N LYS A 65 2.75 -14.66 -1.56
CA LYS A 65 1.52 -14.95 -2.31
C LYS A 65 0.83 -16.24 -1.84
N GLU A 66 1.60 -17.25 -1.46
CA GLU A 66 1.14 -18.56 -0.99
C GLU A 66 0.80 -18.59 0.50
N MET A 67 0.93 -17.46 1.21
CA MET A 67 0.55 -17.34 2.60
C MET A 67 -0.85 -17.90 2.85
N LYS A 68 -0.93 -19.00 3.61
CA LYS A 68 -2.17 -19.75 3.76
C LYS A 68 -3.16 -18.97 4.64
N LYS A 69 -4.45 -18.97 4.27
CA LYS A 69 -5.51 -18.28 5.04
C LYS A 69 -5.66 -18.82 6.48
N ASN A 70 -5.27 -20.07 6.71
CA ASN A 70 -5.33 -20.76 8.00
C ASN A 70 -4.00 -20.74 8.78
N CYS A 71 -2.99 -19.97 8.36
CA CYS A 71 -1.82 -19.75 9.19
C CYS A 71 -2.18 -19.04 10.50
N GLU A 72 -1.27 -19.12 11.46
CA GLU A 72 -1.43 -18.51 12.77
C GLU A 72 -1.61 -17.00 12.66
N LYS A 73 -2.51 -16.45 13.47
CA LYS A 73 -2.68 -14.99 13.57
C LYS A 73 -1.37 -14.37 14.07
N GLY A 74 -1.01 -13.22 13.52
CA GLY A 74 0.28 -12.57 13.79
C GLY A 74 1.40 -13.02 12.87
N THR A 75 1.23 -14.07 12.05
CA THR A 75 2.25 -14.49 11.08
C THR A 75 2.58 -13.33 10.13
N ILE A 76 3.87 -13.05 9.92
CA ILE A 76 4.39 -12.04 8.99
C ILE A 76 5.35 -12.72 8.02
N ILE A 77 5.16 -12.47 6.71
CA ILE A 77 6.12 -12.82 5.67
C ILE A 77 6.48 -11.53 4.94
N ALA A 78 7.75 -11.14 4.99
CA ALA A 78 8.26 -9.96 4.33
C ALA A 78 9.44 -10.32 3.42
N ARG A 79 9.48 -9.68 2.25
CA ARG A 79 10.55 -9.84 1.26
C ARG A 79 10.94 -8.49 0.70
N HIS A 80 12.24 -8.32 0.54
CA HIS A 80 12.84 -7.10 0.02
C HIS A 80 13.50 -7.35 -1.33
N SER A 81 13.34 -6.39 -2.22
CA SER A 81 14.16 -6.26 -3.42
C SER A 81 14.73 -4.85 -3.37
N GLY A 82 15.96 -4.69 -2.88
CA GLY A 82 16.51 -3.36 -2.58
C GLY A 82 15.54 -2.57 -1.71
N ASP A 83 15.19 -1.36 -2.15
CA ASP A 83 14.29 -0.46 -1.41
C ASP A 83 12.83 -0.93 -1.35
N VAL A 84 12.39 -1.82 -2.25
CA VAL A 84 10.98 -2.23 -2.32
C VAL A 84 10.75 -3.43 -1.40
N MET A 85 9.93 -3.23 -0.37
CA MET A 85 9.40 -4.28 0.49
C MET A 85 8.00 -4.69 0.05
N VAL A 86 7.74 -6.00 0.01
CA VAL A 86 6.40 -6.57 0.00
C VAL A 86 6.22 -7.40 1.26
N LEU A 87 5.12 -7.17 1.98
CA LEU A 87 4.81 -7.81 3.25
C LEU A 87 3.39 -8.39 3.22
N ALA A 88 3.21 -9.59 3.75
CA ALA A 88 1.89 -10.14 4.08
C ALA A 88 1.83 -10.43 5.58
N TRP A 89 0.74 -10.01 6.21
CA TRP A 89 0.49 -10.17 7.63
C TRP A 89 -0.89 -10.78 7.87
N LYS A 90 -0.95 -11.78 8.74
CA LYS A 90 -2.20 -12.43 9.12
C LYS A 90 -2.82 -11.75 10.33
N ASP A 91 -3.83 -10.92 10.08
CA ASP A 91 -4.77 -10.50 11.11
C ASP A 91 -6.01 -11.44 11.11
N ALA A 92 -7.24 -10.92 11.18
CA ALA A 92 -8.44 -11.69 10.87
C ALA A 92 -8.40 -12.20 9.42
N LYS A 93 -7.96 -11.33 8.50
CA LYS A 93 -7.67 -11.63 7.09
C LYS A 93 -6.20 -11.34 6.81
N ILE A 94 -5.70 -11.87 5.70
CA ILE A 94 -4.36 -11.54 5.22
C ILE A 94 -4.39 -10.11 4.69
N VAL A 95 -3.51 -9.27 5.23
CA VAL A 95 -3.24 -7.91 4.79
C VAL A 95 -1.92 -7.92 4.06
N SER A 96 -1.91 -7.47 2.81
CA SER A 96 -0.70 -7.39 1.98
C SER A 96 -0.34 -5.93 1.70
N MET A 97 0.89 -5.58 2.06
CA MET A 97 1.46 -4.24 2.00
C MET A 97 2.64 -4.19 1.03
N ILE A 98 2.84 -3.02 0.44
CA ILE A 98 4.04 -2.66 -0.30
C ILE A 98 4.56 -1.33 0.22
N SER A 99 5.87 -1.22 0.40
CA SER A 99 6.51 0.04 0.77
C SER A 99 7.90 0.16 0.18
N THR A 100 8.42 1.38 0.09
CA THR A 100 9.76 1.69 -0.41
C THR A 100 10.73 2.24 0.64
N PHE A 101 10.28 2.31 1.91
CA PHE A 101 11.05 2.90 3.00
C PHE A 101 10.89 2.18 4.35
N HIS A 102 9.91 1.27 4.46
CA HIS A 102 9.77 0.41 5.64
C HIS A 102 10.61 -0.86 5.53
N ASP A 103 11.01 -1.38 6.69
CA ASP A 103 11.49 -2.73 6.90
C ASP A 103 10.37 -3.64 7.45
N ASN A 104 10.74 -4.85 7.87
CA ASN A 104 9.82 -5.82 8.46
C ASN A 104 9.52 -5.56 9.96
N SER A 105 9.86 -4.37 10.47
CA SER A 105 9.68 -4.04 11.87
C SER A 105 8.21 -4.07 12.31
N THR A 106 8.03 -4.42 13.58
CA THR A 106 6.74 -4.49 14.24
C THR A 106 6.69 -3.53 15.42
N TYR A 107 5.47 -3.22 15.84
CA TYR A 107 5.21 -2.55 17.10
C TYR A 107 4.15 -3.34 17.88
N THR A 108 4.25 -3.30 19.19
CA THR A 108 3.23 -3.84 20.09
C THR A 108 2.03 -2.91 20.09
N GLY A 109 0.89 -3.42 19.64
CA GLY A 109 -0.39 -2.73 19.67
C GLY A 109 -1.42 -3.55 20.43
N THR A 110 -2.47 -2.89 20.91
CA THR A 110 -3.57 -3.59 21.58
C THR A 110 -4.67 -3.94 20.59
N ARG A 111 -5.31 -5.08 20.77
CA ARG A 111 -6.56 -5.45 20.09
C ARG A 111 -7.46 -6.18 21.08
N ALA A 112 -8.68 -5.66 21.28
CA ALA A 112 -9.65 -6.25 22.21
C ALA A 112 -9.10 -6.49 23.63
N GLY A 113 -8.15 -5.65 24.08
CA GLY A 113 -7.51 -5.77 25.39
C GLY A 113 -6.23 -6.62 25.42
N GLU A 114 -5.92 -7.36 24.37
CA GLU A 114 -4.70 -8.18 24.28
C GLU A 114 -3.59 -7.48 23.48
N GLU A 115 -2.34 -7.67 23.89
CA GLU A 115 -1.17 -7.23 23.15
C GLU A 115 -0.95 -8.09 21.92
N CYS A 116 -0.65 -7.46 20.79
CA CYS A 116 -0.36 -8.13 19.54
C CYS A 116 0.67 -7.35 18.72
N GLU A 117 1.58 -8.09 18.10
CA GLU A 117 2.59 -7.54 17.21
C GLU A 117 1.96 -7.20 15.85
N LYS A 118 2.13 -5.94 15.44
CA LYS A 118 1.60 -5.42 14.17
C LYS A 118 2.72 -4.81 13.35
N PRO A 119 2.75 -4.99 12.02
CA PRO A 119 3.74 -4.33 11.18
C PRO A 119 3.62 -2.79 11.25
N ILE A 120 4.74 -2.08 11.36
CA ILE A 120 4.76 -0.61 11.38
C ILE A 120 4.14 -0.05 10.10
N CYS A 121 4.42 -0.65 8.94
CA CYS A 121 3.87 -0.22 7.66
C CYS A 121 2.33 -0.23 7.61
N VAL A 122 1.67 -1.12 8.38
CA VAL A 122 0.19 -1.16 8.48
C VAL A 122 -0.32 0.01 9.33
N LYS A 123 0.39 0.37 10.40
CA LYS A 123 0.05 1.54 11.23
C LYS A 123 0.10 2.82 10.40
N ASP A 124 1.21 3.03 9.71
CA ASP A 124 1.44 4.25 8.93
C ASP A 124 0.46 4.36 7.76
N TYR A 125 0.08 3.23 7.15
CA TYR A 125 -0.96 3.19 6.13
C TYR A 125 -2.32 3.61 6.68
N ASN A 126 -2.71 3.12 7.86
CA ASN A 126 -3.99 3.48 8.46
C ASN A 126 -4.05 4.96 8.84
N THR A 127 -2.93 5.55 9.28
CA THR A 127 -2.84 6.99 9.57
C THR A 127 -3.01 7.84 8.32
N THR A 128 -2.50 7.39 7.17
CA THR A 128 -2.54 8.16 5.91
C THR A 128 -3.88 8.01 5.17
N ILE A 129 -4.46 6.81 5.12
CA ILE A 129 -5.75 6.57 4.44
C ILE A 129 -6.93 7.22 5.17
N GLY A 130 -6.88 7.34 6.51
CA GLY A 130 -7.95 7.98 7.27
C GLY A 130 -8.28 9.41 6.78
N GLY A 131 -7.30 10.12 6.22
CA GLY A 131 -7.53 11.44 5.62
C GLY A 131 -8.32 11.40 4.31
N ILE A 132 -8.12 10.36 3.49
CA ILE A 132 -8.83 10.18 2.21
C ILE A 132 -10.28 9.78 2.47
N ASP A 133 -10.50 8.77 3.32
CA ASP A 133 -11.85 8.28 3.65
C ASP A 133 -12.70 9.37 4.32
N LEU A 134 -12.10 10.17 5.21
CA LEU A 134 -12.79 11.28 5.85
C LEU A 134 -13.20 12.37 4.84
N LYS A 135 -12.35 12.65 3.85
CA LYS A 135 -12.67 13.60 2.78
C LYS A 135 -13.87 13.10 1.96
N ASP A 136 -13.85 11.82 1.57
CA ASP A 136 -14.93 11.23 0.77
C ASP A 136 -16.25 11.15 1.57
N GLN A 137 -16.16 10.82 2.87
CA GLN A 137 -17.30 10.87 3.78
C GLN A 137 -17.91 12.29 3.83
N LYS A 138 -17.09 13.33 4.01
CA LYS A 138 -17.57 14.72 4.05
C LYS A 138 -18.22 15.15 2.73
N LEU A 139 -17.66 14.74 1.58
CA LEU A 139 -18.25 15.04 0.27
C LEU A 139 -19.60 14.34 0.07
N SER A 140 -19.72 13.08 0.52
CA SER A 140 -20.96 12.31 0.42
C SER A 140 -22.13 12.89 1.23
N MET A 141 -21.83 13.62 2.32
CA MET A 141 -22.86 14.24 3.17
C MET A 141 -23.50 15.46 2.51
N TYR A 142 -22.85 16.05 1.51
CA TYR A 142 -23.33 17.26 0.82
C TYR A 142 -23.32 17.07 -0.70
N PRO A 143 -24.15 16.16 -1.25
CA PRO A 143 -24.20 15.93 -2.69
C PRO A 143 -24.78 17.18 -3.38
N MET A 144 -23.92 17.88 -4.12
CA MET A 144 -24.30 19.01 -4.99
C MET A 144 -24.95 18.53 -6.31
N GLU A 145 -24.88 17.23 -6.58
CA GLU A 145 -25.41 16.59 -7.77
C GLU A 145 -26.95 16.57 -7.74
N ARG A 146 -27.58 17.29 -8.68
CA ARG A 146 -29.02 17.23 -8.87
C ARG A 146 -29.38 16.02 -9.73
N LYS A 147 -30.40 15.27 -9.31
CA LYS A 147 -30.99 14.20 -10.12
C LYS A 147 -31.47 14.80 -11.44
N ARG A 148 -30.91 14.36 -12.58
CA ARG A 148 -31.44 14.70 -13.90
C ARG A 148 -32.77 13.97 -14.07
N ILE A 149 -33.80 14.74 -14.43
CA ILE A 149 -35.13 14.25 -14.81
C ILE A 149 -35.03 13.67 -16.23
#